data_AF-A0A6I9VD90-F1
#
_entry.id   AF-A0A6I9VD90-F1
#
_cell.length_a   1.000
_cell.length_b   1.000
_cell.length_c   1.000
_cell.angle_alpha   90.00
_cell.angle_beta   90.00
_cell.angle_gamma   90.00
#
_symmetry.space_group_name_H-M   'P 1'
#
loop_
_entity.id
_entity.type
_entity.pdbx_description
1 polymer ?
#
loop_
_entity_poly.entity_id
_entity_poly.type
_entity_poly.pdbx_seq_one_letter_code
_entity_poly.pdbx_strand_id
1 'polypeptide(L)'
;MDGSSSIAESGPPSPEVGYNTFPNLMALLTSYNESMAHEKCKPTTVGGLNQPICNFIWNNFKQAGYITAYSEDLVDINTFNCLKIGFEHPPTDYYLRPMTLGIEKALKVDYKDGLPYCVGRRHYADYIFDSALQFANVFTEQHTFGLFWTNSFSHNAFDTAATMDLKVLEYLKKFKSEGVLERSIVL
;
A
#
# COMPACT_ATOMS: atom_id res chain seq x y z
N MET A 1 -25.14 -47.91 19.00
CA MET A 1 -24.94 -46.50 19.37
C MET A 1 -23.75 -46.02 18.57
N ASP A 2 -23.99 -45.61 17.33
CA ASP A 2 -22.98 -44.96 16.49
C ASP A 2 -23.06 -43.46 16.74
N GLY A 3 -21.98 -42.88 17.25
CA GLY A 3 -21.79 -41.44 17.37
C GLY A 3 -20.67 -41.02 16.42
N SER A 4 -21.07 -40.58 15.24
CA SER A 4 -20.21 -40.05 14.19
C SER A 4 -19.54 -38.74 14.62
N SER A 5 -18.22 -38.71 14.45
CA SER A 5 -17.35 -37.54 14.45
C SER A 5 -17.82 -36.52 13.41
N SER A 6 -18.09 -35.27 13.82
CA SER A 6 -18.23 -34.14 12.91
C SER A 6 -16.86 -33.56 12.61
N ILE A 7 -16.32 -33.90 11.45
CA ILE A 7 -15.15 -33.25 10.87
C ILE A 7 -15.62 -31.86 10.40
N ALA A 8 -15.04 -30.79 10.96
CA ALA A 8 -15.21 -29.45 10.42
C ALA A 8 -14.58 -29.41 9.02
N GLU A 9 -15.40 -29.22 8.00
CA GLU A 9 -14.93 -28.98 6.64
C GLU A 9 -14.19 -27.63 6.58
N SER A 10 -12.88 -27.69 6.33
CA SER A 10 -12.09 -26.52 5.96
C SER A 10 -12.58 -26.03 4.59
N GLY A 11 -13.14 -24.83 4.56
CA GLY A 11 -13.40 -24.11 3.31
C GLY A 11 -12.13 -23.95 2.48
N PRO A 12 -12.25 -23.59 1.19
CA PRO A 12 -11.08 -23.41 0.33
C PRO A 12 -10.10 -22.40 0.96
N PRO A 13 -8.78 -22.59 0.81
CA PRO A 13 -7.80 -21.68 1.37
C PRO A 13 -8.05 -20.27 0.83
N SER A 14 -8.21 -19.31 1.73
CA SER A 14 -8.25 -17.90 1.38
C SER A 14 -6.91 -17.51 0.73
N PRO A 15 -6.90 -16.67 -0.32
CA PRO A 15 -5.65 -16.15 -0.90
C PRO A 15 -4.85 -15.25 0.07
N GLU A 16 -5.45 -14.88 1.20
CA GLU A 16 -4.88 -14.06 2.25
C GLU A 16 -3.91 -14.86 3.13
N VAL A 17 -2.74 -14.29 3.41
CA VAL A 17 -1.73 -14.84 4.32
C VAL A 17 -2.05 -14.47 5.79
N GLY A 18 -2.85 -13.43 6.00
CA GLY A 18 -3.37 -13.04 7.31
C GLY A 18 -4.55 -12.06 7.21
N TYR A 19 -5.18 -11.76 8.34
CA TYR A 19 -6.45 -11.01 8.37
C TYR A 19 -6.33 -9.51 8.03
N ASN A 20 -5.17 -8.89 8.30
CA ASN A 20 -4.98 -7.45 8.15
C ASN A 20 -4.10 -7.10 6.94
N THR A 21 -4.04 -5.82 6.55
CA THR A 21 -3.20 -5.35 5.45
C THR A 21 -1.71 -5.69 5.64
N PHE A 22 -1.20 -5.53 6.87
CA PHE A 22 0.22 -5.76 7.18
C PHE A 22 0.74 -7.16 6.81
N PRO A 23 0.18 -8.29 7.31
CA PRO A 23 0.69 -9.61 6.95
C PRO A 23 0.62 -9.91 5.44
N ASN A 24 -0.40 -9.42 4.74
CA ASN A 24 -0.54 -9.61 3.29
C ASN A 24 0.52 -8.80 2.50
N LEU A 25 0.70 -7.52 2.84
CA LEU A 25 1.76 -6.72 2.21
C LEU A 25 3.16 -7.19 2.60
N MET A 26 3.37 -7.67 3.83
CA MET A 26 4.65 -8.27 4.21
C MET A 26 4.95 -9.54 3.39
N ALA A 27 3.95 -10.39 3.14
CA ALA A 27 4.12 -11.56 2.30
C ALA A 27 4.49 -11.17 0.86
N LEU A 28 3.79 -10.19 0.28
CA LEU A 28 4.09 -9.67 -1.07
C LEU A 28 5.49 -9.06 -1.15
N LEU A 29 5.85 -8.23 -0.17
CA LEU A 29 7.03 -7.39 -0.26
C LEU A 29 8.29 -8.06 0.27
N THR A 30 8.18 -9.05 1.15
CA THR A 30 9.34 -9.64 1.83
C THR A 30 9.42 -11.16 1.77
N SER A 31 8.38 -11.80 1.24
CA SER A 31 8.10 -13.25 1.34
C SER A 31 7.90 -13.78 2.77
N TYR A 32 7.75 -12.90 3.75
CA TYR A 32 7.53 -13.27 5.14
C TYR A 32 6.04 -13.30 5.48
N ASN A 33 5.61 -14.39 6.13
CA ASN A 33 4.37 -14.41 6.88
C ASN A 33 4.46 -13.50 8.12
N GLU A 34 3.35 -13.34 8.84
CA GLU A 34 3.24 -12.43 9.96
C GLU A 34 4.29 -12.66 11.06
N SER A 35 4.48 -13.92 11.48
CA SER A 35 5.42 -14.27 12.54
C SER A 35 6.86 -13.94 12.14
N MET A 36 7.27 -14.31 10.92
CA MET A 36 8.60 -14.01 10.40
C MET A 36 8.82 -12.50 10.23
N ALA A 37 7.80 -11.77 9.79
CA ALA A 37 7.85 -10.31 9.67
C ALA A 37 8.11 -9.64 11.02
N HIS A 38 7.44 -10.09 12.08
CA HIS A 38 7.66 -9.56 13.44
C HIS A 38 9.04 -9.93 13.98
N GLU A 39 9.48 -11.17 13.78
CA GLU A 39 10.78 -11.65 14.26
C GLU A 39 11.95 -10.93 13.57
N LYS A 40 11.91 -10.86 12.23
CA LYS A 40 13.03 -10.38 11.42
C LYS A 40 13.04 -8.88 11.22
N CYS A 41 11.85 -8.27 11.04
CA CYS A 41 11.72 -6.85 10.70
C CYS A 41 11.24 -5.98 11.86
N LYS A 42 10.96 -6.57 13.03
CA LYS A 42 10.74 -5.88 14.32
C LYS A 42 9.91 -4.58 14.20
N PRO A 43 8.71 -4.62 13.59
CA PRO A 43 8.00 -3.42 13.17
C PRO A 43 7.49 -2.54 14.32
N THR A 44 7.50 -3.06 15.55
CA THR A 44 7.12 -2.37 16.79
C THR A 44 8.30 -1.73 17.52
N THR A 45 9.51 -1.80 16.95
CA THR A 45 10.73 -1.23 17.55
C THR A 45 11.24 -0.09 16.66
N VAL A 46 11.74 0.98 17.29
CA VAL A 46 12.40 2.09 16.56
C VAL A 46 13.53 1.54 15.68
N GLY A 47 13.52 1.93 14.41
CA GLY A 47 14.49 1.48 13.42
C GLY A 47 14.29 0.04 12.93
N GLY A 48 13.36 -0.75 13.49
CA GLY A 48 13.25 -2.19 13.19
C GLY A 48 12.97 -2.51 11.72
N LEU A 49 12.07 -1.75 11.07
CA LEU A 49 11.77 -1.92 9.64
C LEU A 49 12.94 -1.54 8.71
N ASN A 50 13.93 -0.83 9.24
CA ASN A 50 15.11 -0.38 8.51
C ASN A 50 16.36 -1.21 8.88
N GLN A 51 16.52 -1.62 10.14
CA GLN A 51 17.71 -2.22 10.74
C GLN A 51 17.34 -3.29 11.79
N PRO A 52 17.72 -4.58 11.58
CA PRO A 52 18.41 -5.09 10.40
C PRO A 52 17.55 -4.90 9.14
N ILE A 53 18.19 -4.75 7.98
CA ILE A 53 17.49 -4.54 6.70
C ILE A 53 16.48 -5.68 6.51
N CYS A 54 15.19 -5.33 6.56
CA CYS A 54 14.12 -6.23 6.20
C CYS A 54 14.18 -6.52 4.70
N ASN A 55 13.79 -7.74 4.29
CA ASN A 55 13.94 -8.25 2.93
C ASN A 55 12.92 -7.66 1.94
N PHE A 56 12.68 -6.35 1.99
CA PHE A 56 11.75 -5.70 1.08
C PHE A 56 12.24 -5.75 -0.36
N ILE A 57 11.35 -6.13 -1.28
CA ILE A 57 11.64 -6.29 -2.71
C ILE A 57 12.12 -5.00 -3.36
N TRP A 58 11.68 -3.83 -2.87
CA TRP A 58 12.17 -2.54 -3.34
C TRP A 58 13.67 -2.35 -3.05
N ASN A 59 14.25 -3.00 -2.03
CA ASN A 59 15.70 -2.97 -1.80
C ASN A 59 16.46 -3.67 -2.95
N ASN A 60 15.90 -4.75 -3.50
CA ASN A 60 16.49 -5.47 -4.62
C ASN A 60 16.40 -4.64 -5.90
N PHE A 61 15.24 -4.02 -6.16
CA PHE A 61 15.08 -3.09 -7.28
C PHE A 61 16.04 -1.90 -7.17
N LYS A 62 16.18 -1.30 -5.99
CA LYS A 62 17.14 -0.21 -5.74
C LYS A 62 18.58 -0.64 -6.00
N GLN A 63 18.99 -1.83 -5.54
CA GLN A 63 20.32 -2.38 -5.82
C GLN A 63 20.55 -2.64 -7.31
N ALA A 64 19.50 -3.00 -8.05
CA ALA A 64 19.54 -3.15 -9.52
C ALA A 64 19.50 -1.81 -10.28
N GLY A 65 19.53 -0.66 -9.58
CA GLY A 65 19.55 0.67 -10.18
C GLY A 65 18.17 1.23 -10.54
N TYR A 66 17.08 0.61 -10.06
CA TYR A 66 15.74 1.15 -10.24
C TYR A 66 15.50 2.30 -9.28
N ILE A 67 14.73 3.28 -9.74
CA ILE A 67 14.16 4.30 -8.86
C ILE A 67 12.95 3.71 -8.18
N THR A 68 12.84 3.88 -6.86
CA THR A 68 11.81 3.23 -6.04
C THR A 68 10.82 4.22 -5.44
N ALA A 69 9.54 3.84 -5.36
CA ALA A 69 8.49 4.65 -4.74
C ALA A 69 7.58 3.84 -3.80
N TYR A 70 7.14 4.46 -2.72
CA TYR A 70 6.07 3.97 -1.86
C TYR A 70 5.12 5.11 -1.47
N SER A 71 3.83 4.92 -1.71
CA SER A 71 2.79 5.86 -1.33
C SER A 71 1.59 5.10 -0.78
N GLU A 72 1.03 5.58 0.32
CA GLU A 72 -0.19 5.03 0.89
C GLU A 72 -0.99 6.14 1.58
N ASP A 73 -2.31 6.13 1.39
CA ASP A 73 -3.24 7.07 2.04
C ASP A 73 -3.58 6.65 3.49
N LEU A 74 -4.39 7.46 4.17
CA LEU A 74 -4.82 7.28 5.57
C LEU A 74 -3.66 7.20 6.57
N VAL A 75 -3.21 8.36 7.08
CA VAL A 75 -2.04 8.47 7.95
C VAL A 75 -2.07 7.50 9.14
N ASP A 76 -3.23 7.37 9.79
CA ASP A 76 -3.43 6.64 11.04
C ASP A 76 -3.46 5.11 10.85
N ILE A 77 -4.07 4.63 9.76
CA ILE A 77 -4.19 3.19 9.48
C ILE A 77 -3.24 2.71 8.38
N ASN A 78 -2.30 3.54 7.98
CA ASN A 78 -1.23 3.20 7.06
C ASN A 78 -0.50 1.92 7.50
N THR A 79 -0.24 1.03 6.55
CA THR A 79 0.19 -0.36 6.78
C THR A 79 1.35 -0.49 7.77
N PHE A 80 2.36 0.36 7.62
CA PHE A 80 3.59 0.27 8.41
C PHE A 80 3.57 1.16 9.66
N ASN A 81 2.50 1.92 9.91
CA ASN A 81 2.37 2.82 11.05
C ASN A 81 1.20 2.46 11.97
N CYS A 82 0.20 1.72 11.50
CA CYS A 82 -0.93 1.28 12.30
C CYS A 82 -0.52 0.20 13.31
N LEU A 83 -0.40 0.56 14.60
CA LEU A 83 0.14 -0.29 15.68
C LEU A 83 1.62 -0.65 15.51
N LYS A 84 2.35 0.07 14.66
CA LYS A 84 3.78 -0.10 14.37
C LYS A 84 4.46 1.26 14.52
N ILE A 85 5.78 1.27 14.64
CA ILE A 85 6.54 2.53 14.73
C ILE A 85 6.70 3.18 13.35
N GLY A 86 6.68 2.38 12.29
CA GLY A 86 7.00 2.83 10.93
C GLY A 86 8.50 2.85 10.66
N PHE A 87 8.83 3.38 9.50
CA PHE A 87 10.21 3.51 9.06
C PHE A 87 10.88 4.74 9.70
N GLU A 88 12.05 4.55 10.28
CA GLU A 88 12.93 5.62 10.78
C GLU A 88 13.59 6.38 9.63
N HIS A 89 13.91 5.67 8.54
CA HIS A 89 14.41 6.26 7.30
C HIS A 89 13.51 5.89 6.13
N PRO A 90 13.30 6.78 5.13
CA PRO A 90 12.45 6.48 3.99
C PRO A 90 12.80 5.11 3.34
N PRO A 91 11.81 4.22 3.13
CA PRO A 91 12.07 2.87 2.61
C PRO A 91 12.42 2.86 1.12
N THR A 92 12.05 3.93 0.40
CA THR A 92 12.18 4.09 -1.05
C THR A 92 12.68 5.50 -1.37
N ASP A 93 13.10 5.73 -2.61
CA ASP A 93 13.62 7.03 -3.06
C ASP A 93 12.52 8.12 -3.01
N TYR A 94 11.28 7.73 -3.33
CA TYR A 94 10.11 8.59 -3.24
C TYR A 94 9.10 8.01 -2.24
N TYR A 95 9.00 8.66 -1.08
CA TYR A 95 8.12 8.25 0.00
C TYR A 95 7.11 9.36 0.33
N LEU A 96 5.83 9.14 0.01
CA LEU A 96 4.81 10.21 0.05
C LEU A 96 4.33 10.56 1.47
N ARG A 97 4.65 9.74 2.48
CA ARG A 97 4.11 9.89 3.84
C ARG A 97 4.27 11.29 4.45
N PRO A 98 5.42 12.00 4.34
CA PRO A 98 5.53 13.36 4.86
C PRO A 98 4.52 14.34 4.25
N MET A 99 4.21 14.17 2.96
CA MET A 99 3.17 14.95 2.29
C MET A 99 1.78 14.57 2.80
N THR A 100 1.46 13.28 2.92
CA THR A 100 0.13 12.84 3.41
C THR A 100 -0.14 13.31 4.84
N LEU A 101 0.88 13.26 5.72
CA LEU A 101 0.84 13.86 7.06
C LEU A 101 0.55 15.36 7.03
N GLY A 102 1.20 16.09 6.12
CA GLY A 102 1.03 17.53 5.98
C GLY A 102 -0.36 17.92 5.48
N ILE A 103 -0.86 17.27 4.42
CA ILE A 103 -2.16 17.61 3.83
C ILE A 103 -3.33 17.24 4.74
N GLU A 104 -3.27 16.09 5.43
CA GLU A 104 -4.35 15.68 6.35
C GLU A 104 -4.42 16.61 7.56
N LYS A 105 -3.26 17.12 8.01
CA LYS A 105 -3.19 18.13 9.09
C LYS A 105 -3.65 19.52 8.64
N ALA A 106 -3.35 19.92 7.41
CA ALA A 106 -3.52 21.30 6.94
C ALA A 106 -4.85 21.56 6.23
N LEU A 107 -5.44 20.55 5.60
CA LEU A 107 -6.65 20.68 4.80
C LEU A 107 -7.87 20.15 5.54
N LYS A 108 -9.05 20.61 5.13
CA LYS A 108 -10.31 20.05 5.62
C LYS A 108 -10.43 18.57 5.22
N VAL A 109 -10.77 17.72 6.17
CA VAL A 109 -11.01 16.29 5.94
C VAL A 109 -12.50 16.00 6.06
N ASP A 110 -13.08 15.42 5.02
CA ASP A 110 -14.44 14.87 5.05
C ASP A 110 -14.35 13.34 5.08
N TYR A 111 -15.20 12.73 5.92
CA TYR A 111 -15.16 11.31 6.22
C TYR A 111 -16.28 10.55 5.51
N LYS A 112 -16.00 9.30 5.13
CA LYS A 112 -16.98 8.34 4.64
C LYS A 112 -16.66 6.97 5.25
N ASP A 113 -17.69 6.28 5.74
CA ASP A 113 -17.55 4.97 6.42
C ASP A 113 -16.51 4.95 7.54
N GLY A 114 -16.37 6.07 8.25
CA GLY A 114 -15.44 6.24 9.35
C GLY A 114 -13.98 6.50 8.96
N LEU A 115 -13.67 6.73 7.68
CA LEU A 115 -12.31 7.02 7.20
C LEU A 115 -12.24 8.38 6.48
N PRO A 116 -11.10 9.07 6.54
CA PRO A 116 -10.79 10.19 5.65
C PRO A 116 -11.01 9.80 4.19
N TYR A 117 -12.03 10.39 3.55
CA TYR A 117 -12.41 10.08 2.18
C TYR A 117 -12.04 11.20 1.22
N CYS A 118 -12.29 12.45 1.63
CA CYS A 118 -11.84 13.64 0.91
C CYS A 118 -10.88 14.46 1.78
N VAL A 119 -9.77 14.89 1.21
CA VAL A 119 -8.81 15.79 1.85
C VAL A 119 -8.67 17.04 0.98
N GLY A 120 -9.10 18.18 1.49
CA GLY A 120 -9.29 19.40 0.72
C GLY A 120 -10.47 19.28 -0.24
N ARG A 121 -10.20 19.39 -1.55
CA ARG A 121 -11.23 19.30 -2.62
C ARG A 121 -11.10 18.04 -3.47
N ARG A 122 -10.36 17.04 -2.98
CA ARG A 122 -9.98 15.84 -3.72
C ARG A 122 -10.28 14.61 -2.90
N HIS A 123 -10.55 13.48 -3.56
CA HIS A 123 -10.56 12.20 -2.87
C HIS A 123 -9.14 11.90 -2.37
N TYR A 124 -9.02 11.22 -1.24
CA TYR A 124 -7.70 10.96 -0.67
C TYR A 124 -6.86 10.07 -1.60
N ALA A 125 -7.46 9.03 -2.19
CA ALA A 125 -6.81 8.19 -3.19
C ALA A 125 -6.24 8.96 -4.40
N ASP A 126 -6.82 10.12 -4.77
CA ASP A 126 -6.32 10.93 -5.90
C ASP A 126 -4.87 11.39 -5.68
N TYR A 127 -4.46 11.66 -4.43
CA TYR A 127 -3.07 12.02 -4.11
C TYR A 127 -2.11 10.86 -4.35
N ILE A 128 -2.56 9.63 -4.14
CA ILE A 128 -1.76 8.42 -4.34
C ILE A 128 -1.65 8.10 -5.83
N PHE A 129 -2.77 8.15 -6.56
CA PHE A 129 -2.78 7.93 -8.00
C PHE A 129 -2.01 9.01 -8.78
N ASP A 130 -2.10 10.28 -8.36
CA ASP A 130 -1.28 11.34 -8.92
C ASP A 130 0.21 11.12 -8.67
N SER A 131 0.59 10.66 -7.47
CA SER A 131 1.97 10.30 -7.14
C SER A 131 2.47 9.19 -8.08
N ALA A 132 1.66 8.15 -8.31
CA ALA A 132 1.98 7.07 -9.24
C ALA A 132 2.20 7.55 -10.68
N LEU A 133 1.29 8.38 -11.17
CA LEU A 133 1.36 8.92 -12.53
C LEU A 133 2.54 9.86 -12.72
N GLN A 134 2.76 10.78 -11.78
CA GLN A 134 3.91 11.69 -11.81
C GLN A 134 5.22 10.92 -11.75
N PHE A 135 5.31 9.94 -10.85
CA PHE A 135 6.50 9.10 -10.72
C PHE A 135 6.82 8.39 -12.04
N ALA A 136 5.82 7.78 -12.68
CA ALA A 136 6.00 7.14 -13.97
C ALA A 136 6.48 8.14 -15.03
N ASN A 137 5.86 9.32 -15.12
CA ASN A 137 6.16 10.31 -16.17
C ASN A 137 7.45 11.10 -15.97
N VAL A 138 7.94 11.25 -14.74
CA VAL A 138 9.23 11.90 -14.47
C VAL A 138 10.38 10.98 -14.88
N PHE A 139 10.20 9.66 -14.74
CA PHE A 139 11.24 8.66 -14.99
C PHE A 139 10.94 7.84 -16.25
N THR A 140 10.90 8.51 -17.42
CA THR A 140 10.64 7.83 -18.70
C THR A 140 11.81 6.96 -19.17
N GLU A 141 13.04 7.38 -18.87
CA GLU A 141 14.28 6.75 -19.34
C GLU A 141 14.95 5.87 -18.28
N GLN A 142 14.33 5.71 -17.11
CA GLN A 142 14.87 4.93 -16.00
C GLN A 142 13.94 3.77 -15.66
N HIS A 143 14.52 2.69 -15.17
CA HIS A 143 13.73 1.59 -14.62
C HIS A 143 13.15 2.02 -13.26
N THR A 144 11.87 1.72 -13.06
CA THR A 144 11.13 2.15 -11.87
C THR A 144 10.42 0.97 -11.21
N PHE A 145 10.36 0.98 -9.87
CA PHE A 145 9.50 0.11 -9.09
C PHE A 145 8.69 0.95 -8.11
N GLY A 146 7.37 0.79 -8.07
CA GLY A 146 6.53 1.58 -7.18
C GLY A 146 5.38 0.77 -6.61
N LEU A 147 5.12 0.94 -5.31
CA LEU A 147 3.90 0.48 -4.66
C LEU A 147 3.06 1.69 -4.27
N PHE A 148 1.85 1.77 -4.81
CA PHE A 148 0.90 2.86 -4.58
C PHE A 148 -0.40 2.25 -4.03
N TRP A 149 -0.61 2.37 -2.73
CA TRP A 149 -1.66 1.66 -2.00
C TRP A 149 -2.76 2.62 -1.51
N THR A 150 -4.02 2.22 -1.61
CA THR A 150 -5.15 3.04 -1.18
C THR A 150 -6.13 2.24 -0.33
N ASN A 151 -6.48 2.80 0.82
CA ASN A 151 -7.41 2.26 1.80
C ASN A 151 -8.69 3.12 1.92
N SER A 152 -8.62 4.42 1.56
CA SER A 152 -9.65 5.44 1.84
C SER A 152 -11.05 5.14 1.32
N PHE A 153 -11.19 4.26 0.34
CA PHE A 153 -12.47 3.94 -0.30
C PHE A 153 -12.86 2.46 -0.26
N SER A 154 -12.09 1.60 0.42
CA SER A 154 -12.31 0.14 0.37
C SER A 154 -12.17 -0.56 1.72
N HIS A 155 -11.52 0.07 2.71
CA HIS A 155 -11.15 -0.64 3.95
C HIS A 155 -12.35 -0.97 4.86
N ASN A 156 -13.30 -0.04 5.04
CA ASN A 156 -14.42 -0.22 5.98
C ASN A 156 -15.74 -0.65 5.33
N ALA A 157 -15.90 -0.42 4.03
CA ALA A 157 -17.16 -0.63 3.34
C ALA A 157 -16.91 -1.04 1.88
N PHE A 158 -17.42 -2.22 1.50
CA PHE A 158 -17.23 -2.78 0.16
C PHE A 158 -17.92 -1.95 -0.93
N ASP A 159 -19.09 -1.37 -0.63
CA ASP A 159 -19.89 -0.58 -1.56
C ASP A 159 -19.28 0.79 -1.86
N THR A 160 -18.49 1.34 -0.93
CA THR A 160 -17.72 2.56 -1.19
C THR A 160 -16.65 2.36 -2.26
N ALA A 161 -16.18 1.13 -2.47
CA ALA A 161 -15.21 0.87 -3.53
C ALA A 161 -15.80 1.16 -4.92
N ALA A 162 -17.06 0.80 -5.14
CA ALA A 162 -17.76 1.07 -6.40
C ALA A 162 -17.87 2.57 -6.72
N THR A 163 -17.82 3.44 -5.69
CA THR A 163 -17.84 4.90 -5.91
C THR A 163 -16.57 5.43 -6.55
N MET A 164 -15.48 4.65 -6.55
CA MET A 164 -14.19 5.01 -7.13
C MET A 164 -13.88 4.31 -8.46
N ASP A 165 -14.74 3.42 -8.95
CA ASP A 165 -14.52 2.66 -10.20
C ASP A 165 -14.23 3.57 -11.40
N LEU A 166 -15.05 4.61 -11.59
CA LEU A 166 -14.85 5.58 -12.68
C LEU A 166 -13.56 6.37 -12.51
N LYS A 167 -13.14 6.64 -11.28
CA LYS A 167 -11.90 7.35 -10.98
C LYS A 167 -10.69 6.47 -11.28
N VAL A 168 -10.71 5.19 -10.89
CA VAL A 168 -9.66 4.23 -11.22
C VAL A 168 -9.56 4.06 -12.74
N LEU A 169 -10.70 3.94 -13.45
CA LEU A 169 -10.72 3.87 -14.91
C LEU A 169 -10.12 5.13 -15.56
N GLU A 170 -10.40 6.32 -15.02
CA GLU A 170 -9.81 7.57 -15.48
C GLU A 170 -8.27 7.52 -15.40
N TYR A 171 -7.71 7.07 -14.28
CA TYR A 171 -6.26 6.93 -14.12
C TYR A 171 -5.66 5.86 -15.03
N LEU A 172 -6.31 4.71 -15.21
CA LEU A 172 -5.85 3.66 -16.15
C LEU A 172 -5.85 4.18 -17.59
N LYS A 173 -6.88 4.94 -17.99
CA LYS A 173 -6.91 5.60 -19.31
C LYS A 173 -5.80 6.64 -19.44
N LYS A 174 -5.51 7.39 -18.37
CA LYS A 174 -4.43 8.38 -18.34
C LYS A 174 -3.05 7.75 -18.47
N PHE A 175 -2.78 6.67 -17.72
CA PHE A 175 -1.57 5.86 -17.87
C PHE A 175 -1.40 5.35 -19.30
N LYS A 176 -2.49 4.91 -19.95
CA LYS A 176 -2.46 4.50 -21.35
C LYS A 176 -2.16 5.66 -22.29
N SER A 177 -2.87 6.78 -22.17
CA SER A 177 -2.71 7.92 -23.08
C SER A 177 -1.35 8.60 -22.96
N GLU A 178 -0.73 8.53 -21.78
CA GLU A 178 0.59 9.09 -21.51
C GLU A 178 1.73 8.08 -21.77
N GLY A 179 1.41 6.91 -22.34
CA GLY A 179 2.39 5.90 -22.74
C GLY A 179 3.07 5.15 -21.59
N VAL A 180 2.58 5.29 -20.35
CA VAL A 180 3.12 4.58 -19.19
C VAL A 180 2.95 3.07 -19.33
N LEU A 181 1.78 2.62 -19.80
CA LEU A 181 1.51 1.19 -19.98
C LEU A 181 2.34 0.53 -21.09
N GLU A 182 2.99 1.31 -21.96
CA GLU A 182 3.87 0.77 -23.02
C GLU A 182 5.26 0.38 -22.49
N ARG A 183 5.63 0.89 -21.32
CA ARG A 183 6.96 0.70 -20.71
C ARG A 183 6.91 0.24 -19.25
N SER A 184 5.73 -0.06 -18.73
CA SER A 184 5.55 -0.47 -17.34
C SER A 184 4.45 -1.51 -17.24
N ILE A 185 4.67 -2.48 -16.37
CA ILE A 185 3.63 -3.44 -15.97
C ILE A 185 2.96 -2.86 -14.73
N VAL A 186 1.66 -2.64 -14.81
CA VAL A 186 0.81 -2.24 -13.68
C VAL A 186 -0.02 -3.47 -13.28
N LEU A 187 0.05 -3.82 -12.01
CA LEU A 187 -0.66 -4.96 -11.41
C LEU A 187 -1.81 -4.47 -10.54
#